data_AF-A0A957VG00-F1
#
_entry.id   AF-A0A957VG00-F1
#
_cell.length_a   1.000
_cell.length_b   1.000
_cell.length_c   1.000
_cell.angle_alpha   90.00
_cell.angle_beta   90.00
_cell.angle_gamma   90.00
#
_symmetry.space_group_name_H-M   'P 1'
#
loop_
_entity.id
_entity.type
_entity.pdbx_description
1 polymer ?
#
loop_
_entity_poly.entity_id
_entity_poly.type
_entity_poly.pdbx_seq_one_letter_code
_entity_poly.pdbx_strand_id
1 'polypeptide(L)'
;MRFLFYGLAAYLLYLVIRAVSVASQVWRWVLKPVRIEPVESLPENVRPLFKNAVAELAGFGFEPSGEGITHTVLGHKTWTMLFHNPAAYSYATLELNSLPDPLAPVTCTFYTFFANGETLLTLNNQKYTIVGSLPDTEVQDDYLVSLAEQWELHHHRQQARATEMSSQRLPQANLIARLDQFNRAYLDHMVSTGQMSQAENEHQYFLTPVAALAVAIKLLVGSRKSKTLQQQRNLAVSQNRLQPVDIPLLFEVEAYQTLLNQPHRQVPGPTKILA
;
A
#
# COMPACT_ATOMS: atom_id res chain seq x y z
N MET A 1 -18.37 40.29 -8.18
CA MET A 1 -18.98 39.16 -7.46
C MET A 1 -19.48 38.03 -8.38
N ARG A 2 -20.31 38.28 -9.42
CA ARG A 2 -20.81 37.23 -10.33
C ARG A 2 -19.73 36.32 -10.94
N PHE A 3 -18.59 36.88 -11.36
CA PHE A 3 -17.46 36.11 -11.91
C PHE A 3 -16.83 35.13 -10.90
N LEU A 4 -16.80 35.47 -9.61
CA LEU A 4 -16.29 34.57 -8.56
C LEU A 4 -17.22 33.37 -8.36
N PHE A 5 -18.54 33.60 -8.43
CA PHE A 5 -19.52 32.51 -8.35
C PHE A 5 -19.39 31.55 -9.54
N TYR A 6 -19.25 32.05 -10.76
CA TYR A 6 -19.04 31.20 -11.94
C TYR A 6 -17.73 30.41 -11.86
N GLY A 7 -16.64 31.04 -11.40
CA GLY A 7 -15.37 30.36 -11.19
C GLY A 7 -15.46 29.23 -10.17
N LEU A 8 -16.11 29.49 -9.02
CA LEU A 8 -16.34 28.48 -8.00
C LEU A 8 -17.22 27.33 -8.51
N ALA A 9 -18.32 27.64 -9.20
CA ALA A 9 -19.22 26.64 -9.76
C ALA A 9 -18.52 25.76 -10.81
N ALA A 10 -17.74 26.37 -11.72
CA ALA A 10 -16.96 25.63 -12.71
C ALA A 10 -15.90 24.73 -12.07
N TYR A 11 -15.22 25.20 -11.02
CA TYR A 11 -14.25 24.41 -10.27
C TYR A 11 -14.90 23.22 -9.56
N LEU A 12 -16.05 23.43 -8.89
CA LEU A 12 -16.80 22.35 -8.27
C LEU A 12 -17.28 21.31 -9.29
N LEU A 13 -17.79 21.77 -10.44
CA LEU A 13 -18.18 20.88 -11.53
C LEU A 13 -17.00 20.04 -12.03
N TYR A 14 -15.83 20.65 -12.21
CA TYR A 14 -14.60 19.92 -12.57
C TYR A 14 -14.24 18.85 -11.54
N LEU A 15 -14.33 19.14 -10.23
CA LEU A 15 -14.07 18.15 -9.18
C LEU A 15 -15.06 16.98 -9.23
N VAL A 16 -16.35 17.25 -9.48
CA VAL A 16 -17.38 16.22 -9.63
C VAL A 16 -17.09 15.34 -10.84
N ILE A 17 -16.82 15.94 -12.02
CA ILE A 17 -16.49 15.20 -13.25
C ILE A 17 -15.27 14.30 -13.01
N ARG A 18 -14.23 14.83 -12.35
CA ARG A 18 -13.02 14.06 -12.02
C ARG A 18 -13.33 12.89 -11.09
N ALA A 19 -14.12 13.11 -10.03
CA ALA A 19 -14.50 12.04 -9.10
C ALA A 19 -15.31 10.94 -9.78
N VAL A 20 -16.29 11.32 -10.62
CA VAL A 20 -17.12 10.37 -11.38
C VAL A 20 -16.27 9.58 -12.39
N SER A 21 -15.33 10.24 -13.09
CA SER A 21 -14.44 9.57 -14.03
C SER A 21 -13.55 8.52 -13.34
N VAL A 22 -12.94 8.87 -12.20
CA VAL A 22 -12.16 7.92 -11.40
C VAL A 22 -13.05 6.81 -10.84
N ALA A 23 -14.24 7.13 -10.33
CA ALA A 23 -15.18 6.14 -9.81
C ALA A 23 -15.62 5.14 -10.89
N SER A 24 -15.87 5.60 -12.12
CA SER A 24 -16.19 4.74 -13.26
C SER A 24 -15.06 3.77 -13.60
N GLN A 25 -13.81 4.22 -13.51
CA GLN A 25 -12.64 3.34 -13.69
C GLN A 25 -12.51 2.32 -12.55
N VAL A 26 -12.61 2.79 -11.31
CA VAL A 26 -12.52 1.96 -10.10
C VAL A 26 -13.64 0.92 -10.04
N TRP A 27 -14.85 1.27 -10.47
CA TRP A 27 -15.99 0.36 -10.49
C TRP A 27 -15.75 -0.84 -11.44
N ARG A 28 -14.94 -0.66 -12.47
CA ARG A 28 -14.56 -1.72 -13.42
C ARG A 28 -13.38 -2.56 -12.93
N TRP A 29 -12.81 -2.26 -11.77
CA TRP A 29 -11.71 -3.06 -11.24
C TRP A 29 -12.18 -4.45 -10.86
N VAL A 30 -11.47 -5.46 -11.37
CA VAL A 30 -11.58 -6.85 -10.94
C VAL A 30 -10.60 -7.04 -9.79
N LEU A 31 -11.13 -7.18 -8.59
CA LEU A 31 -10.34 -7.38 -7.38
C LEU A 31 -10.13 -8.87 -7.14
N LYS A 32 -8.93 -9.23 -6.69
CA LYS A 32 -8.52 -10.61 -6.38
C LYS A 32 -7.99 -10.69 -4.95
N PRO A 33 -8.07 -11.86 -4.30
CA PRO A 33 -7.43 -12.07 -3.00
C PRO A 33 -5.93 -11.77 -3.07
N VAL A 34 -5.46 -11.01 -2.09
CA VAL A 34 -4.03 -10.85 -1.86
C VAL A 34 -3.50 -12.17 -1.33
N ARG A 35 -2.41 -12.65 -1.93
CA ARG A 35 -1.72 -13.88 -1.53
C ARG A 35 -0.22 -13.71 -1.67
N ILE A 36 0.53 -14.36 -0.80
CA ILE A 36 1.99 -14.40 -0.89
C ILE A 36 2.39 -15.79 -1.35
N GLU A 37 2.99 -15.87 -2.54
CA GLU A 37 3.57 -17.10 -3.07
C GLU A 37 5.02 -17.21 -2.59
N PRO A 38 5.38 -18.19 -1.74
CA PRO A 38 6.74 -18.32 -1.23
C PRO A 38 7.71 -18.68 -2.36
N VAL A 39 8.93 -18.12 -2.32
CA VAL A 39 10.01 -18.45 -3.25
C VAL A 39 11.26 -18.86 -2.49
N GLU A 40 12.12 -19.66 -3.12
CA GLU A 40 13.39 -20.08 -2.51
C GLU A 40 14.34 -18.90 -2.32
N SER A 41 14.40 -18.01 -3.32
CA SER A 41 15.22 -16.80 -3.26
C SER A 41 14.73 -15.72 -4.22
N LEU A 42 14.86 -14.47 -3.82
CA LEU A 42 14.70 -13.31 -4.68
C LEU A 42 15.77 -13.28 -5.79
N PRO A 43 15.42 -12.84 -7.01
CA PRO A 43 16.38 -12.65 -8.08
C PRO A 43 17.55 -11.73 -7.67
N GLU A 44 18.75 -12.01 -8.18
CA GLU A 44 19.97 -11.26 -7.84
C GLU A 44 19.88 -9.77 -8.19
N ASN A 45 19.16 -9.43 -9.27
CA ASN A 45 18.92 -8.04 -9.68
C ASN A 45 17.93 -7.31 -8.78
N VAL A 46 17.09 -8.03 -8.03
CA VAL A 46 16.07 -7.48 -7.13
C VAL A 46 16.65 -7.20 -5.74
N ARG A 47 17.48 -8.11 -5.23
CA ARG A 47 18.01 -8.07 -3.85
C ARG A 47 18.67 -6.73 -3.45
N PRO A 48 19.44 -6.04 -4.32
CA PRO A 48 20.04 -4.74 -3.99
C PRO A 48 19.01 -3.65 -3.61
N LEU A 49 17.80 -3.70 -4.17
CA LEU A 49 16.74 -2.71 -3.90
C LEU A 49 16.22 -2.79 -2.45
N PHE A 50 16.35 -3.97 -1.82
CA PHE A 50 15.95 -4.19 -0.43
C PHE A 50 17.05 -3.86 0.57
N LYS A 51 18.32 -3.73 0.12
CA LYS A 51 19.51 -3.73 0.99
C LYS A 51 19.43 -2.73 2.15
N ASN A 52 19.04 -1.49 1.86
CA ASN A 52 19.00 -0.43 2.88
C ASN A 52 17.89 -0.69 3.91
N ALA A 53 16.68 -1.01 3.44
CA ALA A 53 15.55 -1.30 4.32
C ALA A 53 15.78 -2.57 5.16
N VAL A 54 16.41 -3.60 4.60
CA VAL A 54 16.84 -4.81 5.34
C VAL A 54 17.81 -4.45 6.46
N ALA A 55 18.80 -3.60 6.18
CA ALA A 55 19.77 -3.16 7.18
C ALA A 55 19.12 -2.32 8.30
N GLU A 56 18.18 -1.44 7.96
CA GLU A 56 17.40 -0.67 8.94
C GLU A 56 16.53 -1.59 9.81
N LEU A 57 15.78 -2.52 9.20
CA LEU A 57 14.96 -3.50 9.94
C LEU A 57 15.81 -4.35 10.89
N ALA A 58 16.99 -4.81 10.45
CA ALA A 58 17.92 -5.52 11.31
C ALA A 58 18.37 -4.66 12.51
N GLY A 59 18.60 -3.36 12.30
CA GLY A 59 18.88 -2.39 13.37
C GLY A 59 17.75 -2.24 14.39
N PHE A 60 16.50 -2.48 14.00
CA PHE A 60 15.34 -2.50 14.89
C PHE A 60 15.09 -3.86 15.57
N GLY A 61 15.92 -4.88 15.29
CA GLY A 61 15.80 -6.22 15.83
C GLY A 61 14.88 -7.15 15.04
N PHE A 62 14.59 -6.84 13.77
CA PHE A 62 13.89 -7.76 12.87
C PHE A 62 14.86 -8.75 12.22
N GLU A 63 14.41 -9.99 12.11
CA GLU A 63 15.10 -11.09 11.45
C GLU A 63 14.36 -11.49 10.16
N PRO A 64 15.08 -11.74 9.05
CA PRO A 64 14.47 -12.24 7.82
C PRO A 64 13.74 -13.56 8.05
N SER A 65 12.52 -13.65 7.58
CA SER A 65 11.61 -14.74 7.90
C SER A 65 11.14 -15.54 6.66
N GLY A 66 11.22 -14.93 5.48
CA GLY A 66 10.94 -15.57 4.21
C GLY A 66 11.01 -14.59 3.04
N GLU A 67 10.95 -15.12 1.83
CA GLU A 67 10.90 -14.35 0.59
C GLU A 67 9.71 -14.87 -0.25
N GLY A 68 9.10 -14.00 -1.06
CA GLY A 68 7.93 -14.38 -1.84
C GLY A 68 7.57 -13.41 -2.95
N ILE A 69 6.45 -13.72 -3.61
CA ILE A 69 5.76 -12.84 -4.56
C ILE A 69 4.39 -12.50 -3.97
N THR A 70 4.17 -11.22 -3.66
CA THR A 70 2.84 -10.73 -3.31
C THR A 70 2.03 -10.54 -4.59
N HIS A 71 0.88 -11.19 -4.66
CA HIS A 71 -0.18 -10.85 -5.60
C HIS A 71 -1.08 -9.80 -4.98
N THR A 72 -1.14 -8.61 -5.56
CA THR A 72 -1.95 -7.51 -5.02
C THR A 72 -3.43 -7.68 -5.33
N VAL A 73 -4.27 -6.85 -4.70
CA VAL A 73 -5.72 -6.86 -4.91
C VAL A 73 -6.11 -6.59 -6.37
N LEU A 74 -5.28 -5.88 -7.13
CA LEU A 74 -5.48 -5.61 -8.56
C LEU A 74 -4.85 -6.69 -9.47
N GLY A 75 -4.32 -7.75 -8.88
CA GLY A 75 -3.68 -8.86 -9.60
C GLY A 75 -2.26 -8.56 -10.09
N HIS A 76 -1.65 -7.45 -9.67
CA HIS A 76 -0.22 -7.19 -9.93
C HIS A 76 0.64 -8.11 -9.07
N LYS A 77 1.84 -8.44 -9.55
CA LYS A 77 2.83 -9.19 -8.78
C LYS A 77 3.93 -8.24 -8.33
N THR A 78 4.39 -8.39 -7.10
CA THR A 78 5.58 -7.70 -6.60
C THR A 78 6.42 -8.63 -5.73
N TRP A 79 7.72 -8.42 -5.71
CA TRP A 79 8.64 -9.17 -4.85
C TRP A 79 8.47 -8.70 -3.40
N THR A 80 8.45 -9.65 -2.47
CA THR A 80 8.28 -9.38 -1.05
C THR A 80 9.32 -10.10 -0.20
N MET A 81 9.74 -9.45 0.88
CA MET A 81 10.52 -10.05 1.96
C MET A 81 9.72 -9.95 3.25
N LEU A 82 9.68 -11.03 4.01
CA LEU A 82 9.01 -11.10 5.29
C LEU A 82 10.04 -11.05 6.42
N PHE A 83 9.68 -10.41 7.53
CA PHE A 83 10.52 -10.28 8.71
C PHE A 83 9.71 -10.51 9.98
N HIS A 84 10.40 -10.94 11.04
CA HIS A 84 9.82 -11.06 12.37
C HIS A 84 10.73 -10.39 13.40
N ASN A 85 10.15 -9.70 14.39
CA ASN A 85 10.87 -9.17 15.54
C ASN A 85 10.47 -10.01 16.78
N PRO A 86 11.36 -10.89 17.27
CA PRO A 86 11.01 -11.81 18.35
C PRO A 86 10.80 -11.11 19.69
N ALA A 87 11.48 -9.98 19.93
CA ALA A 87 11.37 -9.24 21.18
C ALA A 87 10.06 -8.45 21.26
N ALA A 88 9.63 -7.87 20.13
CA ALA A 88 8.40 -7.10 20.05
C ALA A 88 7.15 -7.93 19.69
N TYR A 89 7.29 -9.18 19.21
CA TYR A 89 6.18 -9.93 18.60
C TYR A 89 5.49 -9.19 17.46
N SER A 90 6.29 -8.47 16.67
CA SER A 90 5.86 -7.73 15.48
C SER A 90 6.43 -8.37 14.22
N TYR A 91 5.81 -8.09 13.09
CA TYR A 91 6.19 -8.62 11.78
C TYR A 91 6.27 -7.47 10.79
N ALA A 92 7.09 -7.62 9.77
CA ALA A 92 7.17 -6.65 8.69
C ALA A 92 7.14 -7.34 7.33
N THR A 93 6.55 -6.66 6.35
CA THR A 93 6.75 -6.99 4.93
C THR A 93 7.44 -5.82 4.25
N LEU A 94 8.46 -6.12 3.46
CA LEU A 94 9.00 -5.20 2.48
C LEU A 94 8.51 -5.63 1.11
N GLU A 95 7.91 -4.73 0.35
CA GLU A 95 7.44 -4.98 -1.02
C GLU A 95 8.07 -3.99 -1.98
N LEU A 96 8.46 -4.42 -3.19
CA LEU A 96 8.86 -3.46 -4.22
C LEU A 96 7.66 -2.60 -4.62
N ASN A 97 7.91 -1.31 -4.80
CA ASN A 97 6.90 -0.44 -5.36
C ASN A 97 6.62 -0.78 -6.83
N SER A 98 5.33 -0.84 -7.19
CA SER A 98 4.90 -1.03 -8.59
C SER A 98 5.37 0.08 -9.53
N LEU A 99 5.64 1.27 -8.98
CA LEU A 99 6.27 2.38 -9.66
C LEU A 99 7.61 2.65 -8.97
N PRO A 100 8.74 2.55 -9.67
CA PRO A 100 10.03 2.82 -9.07
C PRO A 100 10.09 4.24 -8.51
N ASP A 101 10.51 4.34 -7.25
CA ASP A 101 10.80 5.60 -6.56
C ASP A 101 12.20 5.48 -5.96
N PRO A 102 13.19 6.22 -6.47
CA PRO A 102 14.55 6.20 -5.93
C PRO A 102 14.62 6.56 -4.44
N LEU A 103 13.63 7.28 -3.90
CA LEU A 103 13.61 7.68 -2.49
C LEU A 103 12.87 6.69 -1.59
N ALA A 104 12.16 5.74 -2.19
CA ALA A 104 11.47 4.66 -1.51
C ALA A 104 11.29 3.48 -2.47
N PRO A 105 12.36 2.72 -2.78
CA PRO A 105 12.26 1.61 -3.74
C PRO A 105 11.34 0.49 -3.24
N VAL A 106 11.21 0.38 -1.92
CA VAL A 106 10.34 -0.56 -1.22
C VAL A 106 9.33 0.17 -0.34
N THR A 107 8.19 -0.45 -0.11
CA THR A 107 7.25 -0.10 0.96
C THR A 107 7.37 -1.09 2.10
N CYS A 108 7.39 -0.58 3.33
CA CYS A 108 7.32 -1.40 4.53
C CYS A 108 5.93 -1.35 5.14
N THR A 109 5.39 -2.51 5.50
CA THR A 109 4.22 -2.61 6.36
C THR A 109 4.58 -3.33 7.64
N PHE A 110 4.24 -2.74 8.79
CA PHE A 110 4.37 -3.38 10.09
C PHE A 110 3.05 -3.96 10.57
N TYR A 111 3.11 -5.15 11.15
CA TYR A 111 1.98 -5.88 11.70
C TYR A 111 2.27 -6.26 13.15
N THR A 112 1.29 -6.06 14.02
CA THR A 112 1.22 -6.74 15.31
C THR A 112 -0.15 -7.40 15.43
N PHE A 113 -0.18 -8.70 15.65
CA PHE A 113 -1.41 -9.44 15.91
C PHE A 113 -1.61 -9.58 17.42
N PHE A 114 -2.81 -9.28 17.92
CA PHE A 114 -3.13 -9.41 19.34
C PHE A 114 -3.88 -10.70 19.63
N ALA A 115 -3.81 -11.16 20.88
CA ALA A 115 -4.43 -12.42 21.31
C ALA A 115 -5.97 -12.44 21.18
N ASN A 116 -6.62 -11.28 21.14
CA ASN A 116 -8.07 -11.17 20.95
C ASN A 116 -8.52 -11.20 19.47
N GLY A 117 -7.57 -11.34 18.53
CA GLY A 117 -7.85 -11.36 17.09
C GLY A 117 -7.65 -10.02 16.39
N GLU A 118 -7.55 -8.90 17.13
CA GLU A 118 -7.29 -7.60 16.53
C GLU A 118 -5.89 -7.49 15.94
N THR A 119 -5.72 -6.58 14.98
CA THR A 119 -4.45 -6.32 14.30
C THR A 119 -4.09 -4.83 14.37
N LEU A 120 -2.86 -4.51 14.71
CA LEU A 120 -2.27 -3.20 14.47
C LEU A 120 -1.48 -3.25 13.17
N LEU A 121 -1.83 -2.37 12.24
CA LEU A 121 -1.22 -2.23 10.93
C LEU A 121 -0.64 -0.83 10.79
N THR A 122 0.67 -0.72 10.53
CA THR A 122 1.31 0.57 10.24
C THR A 122 1.86 0.57 8.83
N LEU A 123 1.23 1.39 8.00
CA LEU A 123 1.57 1.64 6.61
C LEU A 123 2.26 2.99 6.48
N ASN A 124 2.84 3.26 5.31
CA ASN A 124 3.29 4.59 4.96
C ASN A 124 2.93 4.92 3.52
N ASN A 125 2.09 5.94 3.33
CA ASN A 125 1.58 6.37 2.04
C ASN A 125 0.86 5.24 1.26
N GLN A 126 0.06 4.43 1.96
CA GLN A 126 -0.66 3.28 1.38
C GLN A 126 -2.10 3.13 1.90
N LYS A 127 -2.50 3.78 3.00
CA LYS A 127 -3.87 3.66 3.54
C LYS A 127 -4.95 4.06 2.55
N TYR A 128 -4.63 4.97 1.62
CA TYR A 128 -5.56 5.39 0.57
C TYR A 128 -5.80 4.32 -0.50
N THR A 129 -4.98 3.25 -0.55
CA THR A 129 -5.18 2.09 -1.44
C THR A 129 -6.03 1.00 -0.80
N ILE A 130 -6.27 1.05 0.51
CA ILE A 130 -7.20 0.14 1.20
C ILE A 130 -8.64 0.49 0.77
N VAL A 131 -9.32 -0.51 0.20
CA VAL A 131 -10.72 -0.39 -0.21
C VAL A 131 -11.62 -0.64 1.01
N GLY A 132 -12.57 0.26 1.31
CA GLY A 132 -13.44 0.09 2.48
C GLY A 132 -12.71 0.17 3.83
N SER A 133 -13.06 -0.74 4.74
CA SER A 133 -12.50 -0.84 6.11
C SER A 133 -11.94 -2.24 6.37
N LEU A 134 -10.84 -2.32 7.12
CA LEU A 134 -10.31 -3.59 7.60
C LEU A 134 -11.01 -3.97 8.91
N PRO A 135 -11.63 -5.16 9.02
CA PRO A 135 -12.28 -5.61 10.26
C PRO A 135 -11.24 -5.82 11.36
N ASP A 136 -11.59 -5.50 12.60
CA ASP A 136 -10.76 -5.71 13.80
C ASP A 136 -9.31 -5.21 13.65
N THR A 137 -9.12 -4.12 12.89
CA THR A 137 -7.79 -3.64 12.52
C THR A 137 -7.66 -2.15 12.78
N GLU A 138 -6.65 -1.79 13.57
CA GLU A 138 -6.20 -0.41 13.69
C GLU A 138 -5.16 -0.12 12.59
N VAL A 139 -5.40 0.92 11.77
CA VAL A 139 -4.51 1.30 10.66
C VAL A 139 -3.89 2.67 10.89
N GLN A 140 -2.57 2.71 11.04
CA GLN A 140 -1.75 3.91 11.08
C GLN A 140 -1.13 4.19 9.70
N ASP A 141 -1.14 5.46 9.27
CA ASP A 141 -0.46 5.93 8.06
C ASP A 141 -0.26 7.45 8.17
N ASP A 142 0.88 7.82 8.77
CA ASP A 142 1.18 9.19 9.15
C ASP A 142 2.07 9.91 8.12
N TYR A 143 2.27 9.30 6.93
CA TYR A 143 3.07 9.88 5.84
C TYR A 143 4.47 10.31 6.31
N LEU A 144 5.19 9.36 6.89
CA LEU A 144 6.50 9.58 7.51
C LEU A 144 7.63 9.52 6.48
N VAL A 145 8.71 10.25 6.73
CA VAL A 145 9.79 10.41 5.76
C VAL A 145 10.70 9.19 5.74
N SER A 146 10.91 8.57 6.90
CA SER A 146 11.83 7.44 7.09
C SER A 146 11.15 6.19 7.64
N LEU A 147 11.80 5.03 7.44
CA LEU A 147 11.37 3.76 7.99
C LEU A 147 11.53 3.71 9.52
N ALA A 148 12.58 4.33 10.05
CA ALA A 148 12.79 4.48 11.50
C ALA A 148 11.62 5.19 12.19
N GLU A 149 11.15 6.33 11.65
CA GLU A 149 9.98 7.05 12.19
C GLU A 149 8.72 6.17 12.15
N GLN A 150 8.53 5.39 11.07
CA GLN A 150 7.39 4.47 10.94
C GLN A 150 7.44 3.35 11.97
N TRP A 151 8.62 2.80 12.24
CA TRP A 151 8.81 1.77 13.27
C TRP A 151 8.53 2.33 14.67
N GLU A 152 9.10 3.49 15.01
CA GLU A 152 8.85 4.13 16.31
C GLU A 152 7.36 4.39 16.55
N LEU A 153 6.64 4.87 15.52
CA LEU A 153 5.19 5.05 15.59
C LEU A 153 4.46 3.72 15.87
N HIS A 154 4.82 2.65 15.14
CA HIS A 154 4.23 1.32 15.33
C HIS A 154 4.48 0.79 16.74
N HIS A 155 5.74 0.81 17.17
CA HIS A 155 6.18 0.29 18.45
C HIS A 155 5.57 1.07 19.62
N HIS A 156 5.54 2.41 19.56
CA HIS A 156 4.86 3.22 20.58
C HIS A 156 3.37 2.88 20.67
N ARG A 157 2.69 2.71 19.52
CA ARG A 157 1.27 2.36 19.51
C ARG A 157 1.02 0.96 20.04
N GLN A 158 1.88 0.01 19.70
CA GLN A 158 1.86 -1.34 20.24
C GLN A 158 2.00 -1.33 21.76
N GLN A 159 2.98 -0.61 22.31
CA GLN A 159 3.19 -0.50 23.75
C GLN A 159 1.99 0.11 24.47
N ALA A 160 1.36 1.13 23.87
CA ALA A 160 0.15 1.73 24.40
C ALA A 160 -1.03 0.75 24.48
N ARG A 161 -1.06 -0.27 23.61
CA ARG A 161 -2.08 -1.34 23.65
C ARG A 161 -1.67 -2.56 24.47
N ALA A 162 -0.38 -2.75 24.71
CA ALA A 162 0.13 -3.88 25.49
C ALA A 162 -0.38 -3.90 26.95
N THR A 163 -0.81 -2.74 27.47
CA THR A 163 -1.47 -2.61 28.77
C THR A 163 -2.88 -3.21 28.79
N GLU A 164 -3.54 -3.28 27.64
CA GLU A 164 -4.90 -3.78 27.48
C GLU A 164 -4.91 -5.21 26.93
N MET A 165 -3.97 -5.54 26.05
CA MET A 165 -3.98 -6.75 25.23
C MET A 165 -2.57 -7.26 24.93
N SER A 166 -2.33 -8.54 25.15
CA SER A 166 -1.05 -9.16 24.81
C SER A 166 -0.90 -9.36 23.31
N SER A 167 0.30 -9.07 22.79
CA SER A 167 0.68 -9.44 21.42
C SER A 167 0.80 -10.96 21.30
N GLN A 168 0.29 -11.51 20.21
CA GLN A 168 0.34 -12.92 19.91
C GLN A 168 1.68 -13.27 19.25
N ARG A 169 2.42 -14.18 19.90
CA ARG A 169 3.57 -14.81 19.26
C ARG A 169 3.09 -15.79 18.20
N LEU A 170 3.50 -15.56 16.96
CA LEU A 170 3.28 -16.48 15.83
C LEU A 170 4.61 -17.14 15.46
N PRO A 171 4.61 -18.46 15.22
CA PRO A 171 5.75 -19.10 14.56
C PRO A 171 5.97 -18.45 13.19
N GLN A 172 7.23 -18.21 12.85
CA GLN A 172 7.63 -17.64 11.55
C GLN A 172 7.00 -18.38 10.36
N ALA A 173 6.96 -19.71 10.41
CA ALA A 173 6.36 -20.55 9.38
C ALA A 173 4.86 -20.27 9.15
N ASN A 174 4.17 -19.65 10.11
CA ASN A 174 2.74 -19.37 10.04
C ASN A 174 2.42 -17.95 9.58
N LEU A 175 3.43 -17.09 9.36
CA LEU A 175 3.20 -15.69 9.01
C LEU A 175 2.43 -15.54 7.69
N ILE A 176 2.83 -16.26 6.64
CA ILE A 176 2.14 -16.21 5.33
C ILE A 176 0.68 -16.67 5.48
N ALA A 177 0.45 -17.80 6.15
CA ALA A 177 -0.90 -18.31 6.38
C ALA A 177 -1.77 -17.32 7.20
N ARG A 178 -1.17 -16.63 8.16
CA ARG A 178 -1.87 -15.59 8.95
C ARG A 178 -2.21 -14.37 8.09
N LEU A 179 -1.30 -13.91 7.23
CA LEU A 179 -1.55 -12.80 6.30
C LEU A 179 -2.64 -13.17 5.28
N ASP A 180 -2.63 -14.40 4.76
CA ASP A 180 -3.69 -14.90 3.88
C ASP A 180 -5.05 -14.95 4.59
N GLN A 181 -5.09 -15.41 5.84
CA GLN A 181 -6.33 -15.39 6.65
C GLN A 181 -6.83 -13.96 6.86
N PHE A 182 -5.93 -13.03 7.19
CA PHE A 182 -6.25 -11.61 7.35
C PHE A 182 -6.85 -11.01 6.06
N ASN A 183 -6.25 -11.30 4.91
CA ASN A 183 -6.73 -10.82 3.61
C ASN A 183 -8.09 -11.42 3.22
N ARG A 184 -8.33 -12.70 3.54
CA ARG A 184 -9.64 -13.35 3.33
C ARG A 184 -10.71 -12.73 4.21
N ALA A 185 -10.45 -12.57 5.51
CA ALA A 185 -11.38 -11.95 6.45
C ALA A 185 -11.75 -10.53 6.01
N TYR A 186 -10.78 -9.77 5.48
CA TYR A 186 -11.03 -8.47 4.88
C TYR A 186 -12.00 -8.55 3.69
N LEU A 187 -11.76 -9.43 2.71
CA LEU A 187 -12.67 -9.57 1.56
C LEU A 187 -14.07 -10.04 1.97
N ASP A 188 -14.16 -10.99 2.90
CA ASP A 188 -15.43 -11.50 3.41
C ASP A 188 -16.22 -10.38 4.10
N HIS A 189 -15.55 -9.52 4.88
CA HIS A 189 -16.15 -8.32 5.47
C HIS A 189 -16.64 -7.31 4.42
N MET A 190 -15.87 -7.10 3.36
CA MET A 190 -16.25 -6.21 2.25
C MET A 190 -17.49 -6.72 1.51
N VAL A 191 -17.62 -8.04 1.34
CA VAL A 191 -18.81 -8.67 0.75
C VAL A 191 -20.00 -8.61 1.71
N SER A 192 -19.83 -8.97 2.98
CA SER A 192 -20.92 -9.02 3.95
C SER A 192 -21.51 -7.63 4.26
N THR A 193 -20.71 -6.57 4.16
CA THR A 193 -21.16 -5.18 4.29
C THR A 193 -21.69 -4.55 3.00
N GLY A 194 -21.77 -5.31 1.91
CA GLY A 194 -22.29 -4.83 0.62
C GLY A 194 -21.39 -3.82 -0.10
N GLN A 195 -20.10 -3.75 0.27
CA GLN A 195 -19.12 -2.89 -0.40
C GLN A 195 -18.54 -3.56 -1.64
N MET A 196 -18.56 -4.89 -1.68
CA MET A 196 -18.19 -5.70 -2.85
C MET A 196 -19.28 -6.71 -3.20
N SER A 197 -19.31 -7.11 -4.46
CA SER A 197 -20.02 -8.28 -4.95
C SER A 197 -19.02 -9.30 -5.47
N GLN A 198 -19.22 -10.58 -5.17
CA GLN A 198 -18.44 -11.67 -5.74
C GLN A 198 -18.94 -11.98 -7.16
N ALA A 199 -18.00 -12.21 -8.09
CA ALA A 199 -18.30 -12.70 -9.43
C ALA A 199 -18.76 -14.17 -9.39
N GLU A 200 -19.30 -14.67 -10.51
CA GLU A 200 -19.59 -16.11 -10.67
C GLU A 200 -18.33 -16.99 -10.52
N ASN A 201 -17.15 -16.43 -10.84
CA ASN A 201 -15.87 -17.06 -10.55
C ASN A 201 -15.48 -16.79 -9.08
N GLU A 202 -15.28 -17.84 -8.29
CA GLU A 202 -15.10 -17.83 -6.82
C GLU A 202 -13.97 -16.92 -6.27
N HIS A 203 -13.14 -16.30 -7.11
CA HIS A 203 -11.97 -15.49 -6.72
C HIS A 203 -11.90 -14.11 -7.37
N GLN A 204 -13.01 -13.61 -7.91
CA GLN A 204 -13.10 -12.27 -8.47
C GLN A 204 -14.17 -11.46 -7.74
N TYR A 205 -13.83 -10.23 -7.40
CA TYR A 205 -14.71 -9.32 -6.67
C TYR A 205 -14.82 -8.00 -7.43
N PHE A 206 -15.98 -7.38 -7.35
CA PHE A 206 -16.26 -6.07 -7.93
C PHE A 206 -16.73 -5.12 -6.84
N LEU A 207 -16.39 -3.85 -6.98
CA LEU A 207 -16.91 -2.83 -6.07
C LEU A 207 -18.35 -2.50 -6.44
N THR A 208 -19.18 -2.21 -5.43
CA THR A 208 -20.46 -1.55 -5.69
C THR A 208 -20.21 -0.10 -6.13
N PRO A 209 -21.15 0.54 -6.85
CA PRO A 209 -20.95 1.93 -7.31
C PRO A 209 -20.65 2.92 -6.17
N VAL A 210 -21.30 2.72 -5.01
CA VAL A 210 -21.08 3.55 -3.81
C VAL A 210 -19.67 3.35 -3.26
N ALA A 211 -19.23 2.09 -3.12
CA ALA A 211 -17.87 1.77 -2.69
C ALA A 211 -16.81 2.30 -3.67
N ALA A 212 -17.06 2.17 -4.99
CA ALA A 212 -16.19 2.69 -6.03
C ALA A 212 -16.02 4.21 -5.96
N LEU A 213 -17.10 4.96 -5.70
CA LEU A 213 -17.02 6.40 -5.50
C LEU A 213 -16.23 6.75 -4.22
N ALA A 214 -16.46 6.03 -3.12
CA ALA A 214 -15.73 6.25 -1.87
C ALA A 214 -14.22 6.00 -2.05
N VAL A 215 -13.85 4.93 -2.76
CA VAL A 215 -12.46 4.62 -3.13
C VAL A 215 -11.89 5.70 -4.05
N ALA A 216 -12.65 6.15 -5.05
CA ALA A 216 -12.20 7.23 -5.94
C ALA A 216 -11.86 8.52 -5.18
N ILE A 217 -12.69 8.92 -4.22
CA ILE A 217 -12.44 10.07 -3.35
C ILE A 217 -11.17 9.84 -2.50
N LYS A 218 -11.04 8.65 -1.88
CA LYS A 218 -9.84 8.27 -1.10
C LYS A 218 -8.58 8.36 -1.95
N LEU A 219 -8.58 7.80 -3.17
CA LEU A 219 -7.45 7.85 -4.11
C LEU A 219 -7.08 9.29 -4.49
N LEU A 220 -8.08 10.15 -4.75
CA LEU A 220 -7.85 11.55 -5.10
C LEU A 220 -7.22 12.32 -3.92
N VAL A 221 -7.72 12.13 -2.69
CA VAL A 221 -7.17 12.77 -1.50
C VAL A 221 -5.77 12.21 -1.17
N GLY A 222 -5.61 10.89 -1.22
CA GLY A 222 -4.36 10.19 -1.00
C GLY A 222 -3.27 10.64 -1.96
N SER A 223 -3.60 10.83 -3.25
CA SER A 223 -2.65 11.33 -4.26
C SER A 223 -2.07 12.70 -3.92
N ARG A 224 -2.82 13.57 -3.22
CA ARG A 224 -2.32 14.87 -2.78
C ARG A 224 -1.35 14.71 -1.62
N LYS A 225 -1.70 13.90 -0.62
CA LYS A 225 -0.81 13.62 0.53
C LYS A 225 0.49 12.92 0.09
N SER A 226 0.38 11.99 -0.85
CA SER A 226 1.54 11.32 -1.46
C SER A 226 2.49 12.32 -2.12
N LYS A 227 1.97 13.31 -2.85
CA LYS A 227 2.80 14.39 -3.42
C LYS A 227 3.50 15.22 -2.34
N THR A 228 2.81 15.52 -1.24
CA THR A 228 3.42 16.23 -0.11
C THR A 228 4.55 15.41 0.53
N LEU A 229 4.34 14.10 0.73
CA LEU A 229 5.41 13.22 1.21
C LEU A 229 6.60 13.19 0.24
N GLN A 230 6.36 13.12 -1.06
CA GLN A 230 7.45 13.17 -2.05
C GLN A 230 8.24 14.48 -1.95
N GLN A 231 7.56 15.61 -1.75
CA GLN A 231 8.23 16.90 -1.54
C GLN A 231 9.07 16.88 -0.25
N GLN A 232 8.56 16.30 0.84
CA GLN A 232 9.31 16.16 2.09
C GLN A 232 10.55 15.27 1.91
N ARG A 233 10.44 14.16 1.18
CA ARG A 233 11.59 13.29 0.85
C ARG A 233 12.63 14.01 0.00
N ASN A 234 12.20 14.75 -1.02
CA ASN A 234 13.11 15.58 -1.83
C ASN A 234 13.86 16.62 -0.98
N LEU A 235 13.17 17.26 -0.04
CA LEU A 235 13.80 18.18 0.91
C LEU A 235 14.79 17.46 1.82
N ALA A 236 14.45 16.27 2.31
CA ALA A 236 15.35 15.45 3.13
C ALA A 236 16.62 15.03 2.34
N VAL A 237 16.51 14.75 1.03
CA VAL A 237 17.66 14.52 0.16
C VAL A 237 18.54 15.77 0.05
N SER A 238 17.95 16.95 -0.17
CA SER A 238 18.73 18.20 -0.20
C SER A 238 19.45 18.51 1.13
N GLN A 239 18.93 17.97 2.23
CA GLN A 239 19.49 18.06 3.58
C GLN A 239 20.45 16.90 3.92
N ASN A 240 20.75 16.01 2.97
CA ASN A 240 21.57 14.81 3.16
C ASN A 240 21.06 13.86 4.26
N ARG A 241 19.74 13.87 4.52
CA ARG A 241 19.07 12.97 5.47
C ARG A 241 18.55 11.69 4.82
N LEU A 242 18.40 11.69 3.50
CA LEU A 242 18.02 10.54 2.69
C LEU A 242 18.98 10.41 1.51
N GLN A 243 19.30 9.17 1.15
CA GLN A 243 20.12 8.86 -0.02
C GLN A 243 19.25 8.16 -1.07
N PRO A 244 19.15 8.68 -2.30
CA PRO A 244 18.48 7.98 -3.38
C PRO A 244 19.14 6.64 -3.66
N VAL A 245 18.33 5.63 -3.94
CA VAL A 245 18.77 4.32 -4.43
C VAL A 245 18.76 4.35 -5.95
N ASP A 246 19.83 3.84 -6.56
CA ASP A 246 19.89 3.66 -8.00
C ASP A 246 18.92 2.54 -8.41
N ILE A 247 17.92 2.87 -9.21
CA ILE A 247 16.94 1.92 -9.72
C ILE A 247 17.48 1.34 -11.03
N PRO A 248 17.70 0.02 -11.14
CA PRO A 248 18.16 -0.55 -12.40
C PRO A 248 17.14 -0.30 -13.52
N LEU A 249 17.63 0.11 -14.68
CA LEU A 249 16.81 0.46 -15.86
C LEU A 249 15.77 -0.60 -16.22
N LEU A 250 16.09 -1.88 -16.03
CA LEU A 250 15.16 -2.99 -16.28
C LEU A 250 13.84 -2.82 -15.50
N PHE A 251 13.91 -2.41 -14.23
CA PHE A 251 12.70 -2.19 -13.40
C PHE A 251 11.90 -0.97 -13.85
N GLU A 252 12.57 0.10 -14.33
CA GLU A 252 11.89 1.25 -14.91
C GLU A 252 11.12 0.85 -16.18
N VAL A 253 11.75 0.04 -17.04
CA VAL A 253 11.14 -0.48 -18.27
C VAL A 253 9.95 -1.39 -17.95
N GLU A 254 10.09 -2.33 -17.00
CA GLU A 254 9.01 -3.23 -16.58
C GLU A 254 7.83 -2.47 -15.97
N ALA A 255 8.10 -1.47 -15.13
CA ALA A 255 7.07 -0.61 -14.56
C ALA A 255 6.35 0.19 -15.65
N TYR A 256 7.08 0.73 -16.62
CA TYR A 256 6.50 1.47 -17.75
C TYR A 256 5.64 0.56 -18.65
N GLN A 257 6.13 -0.64 -18.96
CA GLN A 257 5.35 -1.64 -19.72
C GLN A 257 4.09 -2.05 -18.97
N THR A 258 4.18 -2.25 -17.64
CA THR A 258 3.02 -2.54 -16.80
C THR A 258 1.99 -1.41 -16.86
N LEU A 259 2.45 -0.15 -16.81
CA LEU A 259 1.58 1.01 -16.94
C LEU A 259 0.88 1.10 -18.30
N LEU A 260 1.57 0.75 -19.39
CA LEU A 260 1.02 0.74 -20.74
C LEU A 260 0.01 -0.40 -20.96
N ASN A 261 0.27 -1.56 -20.37
CA ASN A 261 -0.53 -2.77 -20.56
C ASN A 261 -1.75 -2.83 -19.63
N GLN A 262 -1.94 -1.86 -18.73
CA GLN A 262 -3.14 -1.80 -17.89
C GLN A 262 -4.38 -1.50 -18.77
N PRO A 263 -5.36 -2.42 -18.87
CA PRO A 263 -6.48 -2.36 -19.82
C PRO A 263 -7.44 -1.18 -19.62
N HIS A 264 -7.22 -0.35 -18.60
CA HIS A 264 -8.06 0.79 -18.24
C HIS A 264 -7.34 2.15 -18.34
N ARG A 265 -6.08 2.16 -18.79
CA ARG A 265 -5.32 3.40 -19.07
C ARG A 265 -5.19 3.63 -20.58
N GLN A 266 -6.30 3.94 -21.24
CA GLN A 266 -6.23 5.03 -22.22
C GLN A 266 -6.10 6.32 -21.42
N VAL A 267 -4.88 6.65 -21.00
CA VAL A 267 -4.57 7.98 -20.47
C VAL A 267 -4.93 8.97 -21.57
N PRO A 268 -5.72 10.04 -21.32
CA PRO A 268 -5.79 11.14 -22.27
C PRO A 268 -4.35 11.65 -22.40
N GLY A 269 -3.74 11.46 -23.57
CA GLY A 269 -2.38 11.90 -23.84
C GLY A 269 -2.21 13.38 -23.47
N PRO A 270 -0.98 13.85 -23.25
CA PRO A 270 -0.75 15.26 -22.95
C PRO A 270 -1.48 16.09 -24.01
N THR A 271 -2.42 16.93 -23.58
CA THR A 271 -3.08 17.88 -24.45
C THR A 271 -1.95 18.68 -25.08
N LYS A 272 -1.70 18.45 -26.38
CA LYS A 272 -0.80 19.30 -27.15
C LYS A 272 -1.37 20.70 -27.01
N ILE A 273 -0.73 21.53 -26.19
CA ILE A 273 -0.91 22.97 -26.25
C ILE A 273 -0.27 23.33 -27.58
N LEU A 274 -1.11 23.48 -28.61
CA LEU A 274 -0.70 24.12 -29.85
C LEU A 274 -0.29 25.54 -29.46
N ALA A 275 1.01 25.82 -29.58
CA ALA A 275 1.52 27.19 -29.66
C ALA A 275 1.20 27.75 -31.04
#